data_AF-A0A7X7FY31-F1
#
_entry.id   AF-A0A7X7FY31-F1
#
_cell.length_a   1.000
_cell.length_b   1.000
_cell.length_c   1.000
_cell.angle_alpha   90.00
_cell.angle_beta   90.00
_cell.angle_gamma   90.00
#
_symmetry.space_group_name_H-M   'P 1'
#
loop_
_entity.id
_entity.type
_entity.pdbx_description
1 polymer ?
#
loop_
_entity_poly.entity_id
_entity_poly.type
_entity_poly.pdbx_seq_one_letter_code
_entity_poly.pdbx_strand_id
1 'polypeptide(L)'
;MLQGRKNRGIVLLFALVFMIVMTIMVLGAISRNTSQAISIEKQVQRIQAESVAQGVLWEAYANLQAGAALVDQTVTINGRSFTVDVNRTGADVDIKVDY
;
A
#
# COMPACT_ATOMS: atom_id res chain seq x y z
N MET A 1 42.59 -43.47 -16.42
CA MET A 1 41.16 -43.48 -15.98
C MET A 1 40.82 -42.55 -14.80
N LEU A 2 41.75 -41.73 -14.26
CA LEU A 2 41.48 -40.88 -13.09
C LEU A 2 40.93 -39.46 -13.40
N GLN A 3 41.01 -38.98 -14.64
CA GLN A 3 40.52 -37.64 -15.01
C GLN A 3 38.98 -37.53 -15.00
N GLY A 4 38.26 -38.61 -15.34
CA GLY A 4 36.79 -38.59 -15.38
C GLY A 4 36.13 -38.41 -13.99
N ARG A 5 36.79 -38.85 -12.90
CA ARG A 5 36.27 -38.69 -11.53
C ARG A 5 36.48 -37.27 -10.98
N LYS A 6 37.64 -36.64 -11.26
CA LYS A 6 37.93 -35.25 -10.86
C LYS A 6 36.96 -34.26 -11.51
N ASN A 7 36.66 -34.44 -12.80
CA ASN A 7 35.74 -33.54 -13.52
C ASN A 7 34.28 -33.70 -13.05
N ARG A 8 33.84 -34.91 -12.67
CA ARG A 8 32.50 -35.15 -12.11
C ARG A 8 32.26 -34.43 -10.78
N GLY A 9 33.28 -34.37 -9.91
CA GLY A 9 33.19 -33.64 -8.65
C GLY A 9 33.08 -32.12 -8.83
N ILE A 10 33.85 -31.56 -9.79
CA ILE A 10 33.78 -30.13 -10.14
C ILE A 10 32.42 -29.76 -10.74
N VAL A 11 31.87 -30.60 -11.63
CA VAL A 11 30.55 -30.36 -12.23
C VAL A 11 29.44 -30.36 -11.18
N LEU A 12 29.49 -31.28 -10.19
CA LEU A 12 28.54 -31.30 -9.09
C LEU A 12 28.63 -30.06 -8.20
N LEU A 13 29.86 -29.57 -7.94
CA LEU A 13 30.06 -28.38 -7.14
C LEU A 13 29.51 -27.12 -7.85
N PHE A 14 29.74 -27.01 -9.16
CA PHE A 14 29.16 -25.94 -9.97
C PHE A 14 27.63 -26.02 -10.01
N ALA A 15 27.06 -27.21 -10.17
CA ALA A 15 25.61 -27.40 -10.14
C ALA A 15 25.01 -27.01 -8.77
N LEU A 16 25.70 -27.34 -7.67
CA LEU A 16 25.30 -26.97 -6.32
C LEU A 16 25.29 -25.45 -6.13
N VAL A 17 26.38 -24.78 -6.51
CA VAL A 17 26.49 -23.31 -6.43
C VAL A 17 25.40 -22.66 -7.30
N PHE A 18 25.14 -23.19 -8.49
CA PHE A 18 24.10 -22.68 -9.38
C PHE A 18 22.69 -22.82 -8.77
N MET A 19 22.40 -23.95 -8.12
CA MET A 19 21.14 -24.14 -7.39
C MET A 19 20.99 -23.15 -6.23
N ILE A 20 22.05 -22.90 -5.45
CA ILE A 20 22.01 -21.94 -4.35
C ILE A 20 21.74 -20.52 -4.89
N VAL A 21 22.44 -20.12 -5.95
CA VAL A 21 22.26 -18.79 -6.57
C VAL A 21 20.84 -18.62 -7.11
N MET A 22 20.30 -19.62 -7.81
CA MET A 22 18.93 -19.57 -8.33
C MET A 22 17.90 -19.50 -7.21
N THR A 23 18.12 -20.21 -6.10
CA THR A 23 17.21 -20.17 -4.94
C THR A 23 17.18 -18.78 -4.31
N ILE A 24 18.35 -18.14 -4.15
CA ILE A 24 18.44 -16.77 -3.64
C ILE A 24 17.73 -15.78 -4.56
N MET A 25 17.89 -15.92 -5.88
CA MET A 25 17.22 -15.07 -6.86
C MET A 25 15.69 -15.21 -6.82
N VAL A 26 15.17 -16.44 -6.73
CA VAL A 26 13.73 -16.70 -6.65
C VAL A 26 13.14 -16.09 -5.38
N LEU A 27 13.79 -16.28 -4.23
CA LEU A 27 13.36 -15.67 -2.96
C LEU A 27 13.34 -14.14 -3.05
N GLY A 28 14.35 -13.55 -3.70
CA GLY A 28 14.40 -12.10 -3.93
C GLY A 28 13.28 -11.58 -4.83
N ALA A 29 12.95 -12.31 -5.90
CA ALA A 29 11.87 -11.93 -6.82
C ALA A 29 10.49 -11.97 -6.14
N ILE A 30 10.23 -13.03 -5.36
CA ILE A 30 8.97 -13.15 -4.59
C ILE A 30 8.86 -12.01 -3.56
N SER A 31 9.94 -11.76 -2.81
CA SER A 31 9.98 -10.69 -1.80
C SER A 31 9.69 -9.31 -2.38
N ARG A 32 10.25 -8.99 -3.56
CA ARG A 32 10.00 -7.71 -4.24
C ARG A 32 8.54 -7.56 -4.70
N ASN A 33 7.94 -8.62 -5.24
CA ASN A 33 6.55 -8.57 -5.68
C ASN A 33 5.58 -8.35 -4.52
N THR A 34 5.79 -9.05 -3.40
CA THR A 34 4.99 -8.84 -2.18
C THR A 34 5.19 -7.44 -1.60
N SER A 35 6.44 -6.94 -1.57
CA SER A 35 6.74 -5.59 -1.10
C SER A 35 6.10 -4.50 -1.97
N GLN A 36 6.02 -4.71 -3.28
CA GLN A 36 5.35 -3.78 -4.19
C GLN A 36 3.84 -3.79 -3.99
N ALA A 37 3.23 -4.96 -3.80
CA ALA A 37 1.80 -5.08 -3.52
C ALA A 37 1.40 -4.31 -2.24
N ILE A 38 2.14 -4.49 -1.14
CA ILE A 38 1.87 -3.78 0.12
C ILE A 38 2.07 -2.26 -0.05
N SER A 39 3.09 -1.84 -0.81
CA SER A 39 3.33 -0.41 -1.07
C SER A 39 2.22 0.23 -1.90
N ILE A 40 1.73 -0.47 -2.93
CA ILE A 40 0.64 -0.01 -3.78
C ILE A 40 -0.66 0.08 -2.97
N GLU A 41 -0.97 -0.91 -2.14
CA GLU A 41 -2.16 -0.87 -1.29
C GLU A 41 -2.18 0.35 -0.35
N LYS A 42 -1.04 0.68 0.26
CA LYS A 42 -0.92 1.89 1.10
C LYS A 42 -1.14 3.17 0.30
N GLN A 43 -0.62 3.25 -0.93
CA GLN A 43 -0.82 4.41 -1.79
C GLN A 43 -2.28 4.53 -2.23
N VAL A 44 -2.92 3.42 -2.59
CA VAL A 44 -4.34 3.38 -2.95
C VAL A 44 -5.21 3.83 -1.77
N GLN A 45 -4.91 3.36 -0.55
CA GLN A 45 -5.62 3.79 0.66
C GLN A 45 -5.46 5.30 0.90
N ARG A 46 -4.24 5.82 0.78
CA ARG A 46 -4.00 7.25 0.92
C ARG A 46 -4.76 8.08 -0.12
N ILE A 47 -4.75 7.66 -1.39
CA ILE A 47 -5.50 8.34 -2.46
C ILE A 47 -7.01 8.27 -2.21
N GLN A 48 -7.51 7.12 -1.74
CA GLN A 48 -8.92 6.97 -1.38
C GLN A 48 -9.31 7.89 -0.22
N ALA A 49 -8.49 7.95 0.84
CA ALA A 49 -8.69 8.86 1.95
C ALA A 49 -8.67 10.33 1.49
N GLU A 50 -7.73 10.72 0.63
CA GLU A 50 -7.67 12.07 0.06
C GLU A 50 -8.88 12.40 -0.82
N SER A 51 -9.34 11.46 -1.63
CA SER A 51 -10.53 11.63 -2.47
C SER A 51 -11.80 11.78 -1.63
N VAL A 52 -11.92 11.00 -0.56
CA VAL A 52 -13.05 11.10 0.38
C VAL A 52 -13.00 12.43 1.13
N ALA A 53 -11.82 12.84 1.62
CA ALA A 53 -11.62 14.13 2.28
C ALA A 53 -12.06 15.29 1.40
N GLN A 54 -11.68 15.29 0.11
CA GLN A 54 -12.07 16.34 -0.83
C GLN A 54 -13.58 16.38 -1.07
N GLY A 55 -14.23 15.22 -1.19
CA GLY A 55 -15.68 15.15 -1.33
C GLY A 55 -16.40 15.75 -0.13
N VAL A 56 -16.04 15.30 1.07
CA VAL A 56 -16.63 15.79 2.33
C VAL A 56 -16.33 17.27 2.55
N LEU A 57 -15.18 17.77 2.10
CA LEU A 57 -14.84 19.19 2.16
C LEU A 57 -15.84 20.06 1.41
N TRP A 58 -16.19 19.69 0.18
CA TRP A 58 -17.17 20.43 -0.60
C TRP A 58 -18.55 20.43 0.06
N GLU A 59 -18.97 19.30 0.62
CA GLU A 59 -20.24 19.19 1.35
C GLU A 59 -20.22 20.02 2.63
N ALA A 60 -19.12 20.00 3.40
CA ALA A 60 -18.93 20.82 4.59
C ALA A 60 -19.01 22.31 4.26
N TYR A 61 -18.35 22.76 3.20
CA TYR A 61 -18.44 24.14 2.72
C TYR A 61 -19.85 24.53 2.29
N ALA A 62 -20.55 23.65 1.56
CA ALA A 62 -21.93 23.89 1.15
C ALA A 62 -22.88 24.01 2.36
N ASN A 63 -22.72 23.12 3.35
CA ASN A 63 -23.50 23.14 4.59
C ASN A 63 -23.25 24.42 5.40
N LEU A 64 -22.00 24.88 5.49
CA LEU A 64 -21.68 26.13 6.16
C LEU A 64 -22.32 27.35 5.50
N GLN A 65 -22.32 27.39 4.17
CA GLN A 65 -22.99 28.47 3.42
C GLN A 65 -24.52 28.42 3.59
N ALA A 66 -25.09 27.23 3.71
CA ALA A 66 -26.52 27.04 3.98
C ALA A 66 -26.89 27.26 5.46
N GLY A 67 -25.91 27.47 6.36
CA GLY A 67 -26.14 27.60 7.80
C GLY A 67 -26.49 26.27 8.50
N ALA A 68 -26.21 25.14 7.86
CA ALA A 68 -26.41 23.80 8.42
C ALA A 68 -25.24 23.40 9.33
N ALA A 69 -25.52 22.49 10.26
CA ALA A 69 -24.49 21.91 11.12
C ALA A 69 -23.52 21.06 10.29
N LEU A 70 -22.23 21.11 10.65
CA LEU A 70 -21.24 20.17 10.17
C LEU A 70 -21.47 18.83 10.87
N VAL A 71 -21.38 17.74 10.12
CA VAL A 71 -21.60 16.38 10.61
C VAL A 71 -20.48 15.51 10.08
N ASP A 72 -19.93 14.67 10.97
CA ASP A 72 -18.93 13.68 10.60
C ASP A 72 -19.53 12.66 9.62
N GLN A 73 -18.74 12.22 8.66
CA GLN A 73 -19.20 11.31 7.63
C GLN A 73 -18.35 10.04 7.59
N THR A 74 -19.00 8.89 7.48
CA THR A 74 -18.33 7.62 7.23
C THR A 74 -18.62 7.15 5.81
N VAL A 75 -17.59 7.04 4.99
CA VAL A 75 -17.68 6.56 3.61
C VAL A 75 -17.01 5.20 3.51
N THR A 76 -17.72 4.20 2.99
CA THR A 76 -17.15 2.86 2.80
C THR A 76 -16.79 2.63 1.33
N ILE A 77 -15.52 2.37 1.06
CA ILE A 77 -14.99 2.07 -0.28
C ILE A 77 -14.32 0.71 -0.24
N ASN A 78 -14.72 -0.21 -1.11
CA ASN A 78 -14.15 -1.56 -1.22
C ASN A 78 -14.08 -2.32 0.13
N GLY A 79 -15.11 -2.16 0.97
CA GLY A 79 -15.19 -2.82 2.28
C GLY A 79 -14.33 -2.19 3.38
N ARG A 80 -13.67 -1.06 3.12
CA ARG A 80 -12.97 -0.25 4.13
C ARG A 80 -13.76 1.01 4.42
N SER A 81 -13.90 1.34 5.70
CA SER A 81 -14.60 2.55 6.14
C SER A 81 -13.59 3.65 6.41
N PHE A 82 -13.83 4.81 5.83
CA PHE A 82 -13.11 6.05 6.04
C PHE A 82 -14.02 6.96 6.86
N THR A 83 -13.62 7.30 8.07
CA THR A 83 -14.37 8.25 8.91
C THR A 83 -13.73 9.61 8.77
N VAL A 84 -14.54 10.59 8.40
CA VAL A 84 -14.14 11.98 8.20
C VAL A 84 -14.71 12.81 9.33
N ASP A 85 -13.81 13.27 10.21
CA ASP A 85 -14.15 14.23 11.26
C ASP A 85 -14.08 15.63 10.67
N VAL A 86 -15.19 16.37 10.77
CA VAL A 86 -15.29 17.72 10.19
C VAL A 86 -15.43 18.73 11.32
N ASN A 87 -14.36 19.49 11.55
CA ASN A 87 -14.33 20.46 12.64
C ASN A 87 -14.24 21.89 12.11
N ARG A 88 -14.90 22.83 12.80
CA ARG A 88 -14.84 24.25 12.46
C ARG A 88 -14.00 24.98 13.48
N THR A 89 -12.92 25.58 13.02
CA THR A 89 -12.08 26.46 13.85
C THR A 89 -12.20 27.89 13.32
N GLY A 90 -13.14 28.66 13.89
CA GLY A 90 -13.39 30.04 13.46
C GLY A 90 -14.02 30.13 12.06
N ALA A 91 -13.29 30.66 11.09
CA ALA A 91 -13.70 30.76 9.68
C ALA A 91 -13.21 29.57 8.83
N ASP A 92 -12.32 28.73 9.38
CA ASP A 92 -11.71 27.62 8.66
C ASP A 92 -12.42 26.29 8.95
N VAL A 93 -12.39 25.41 7.95
CA VAL A 93 -12.88 24.02 8.03
C VAL A 93 -11.67 23.11 8.06
N ASP A 94 -11.54 22.34 9.14
CA ASP A 94 -10.53 21.31 9.28
C ASP A 94 -11.15 19.93 9.04
N ILE A 95 -10.42 19.07 8.33
CA ILE A 95 -10.89 17.74 7.94
C ILE A 95 -9.83 16.72 8.26
N LYS A 96 -10.19 15.75 9.09
CA LYS A 96 -9.35 14.62 9.46
C LYS A 96 -10.00 13.34 8.96
N VAL A 97 -9.22 12.48 8.30
CA VAL A 97 -9.70 11.18 7.81
C VAL A 97 -8.96 10.05 8.52
N ASP A 98 -9.71 9.17 9.18
CA ASP A 98 -9.21 7.96 9.83
C ASP A 98 -9.60 6.70 9.00
N TYR A 99 -8.64 5.78 8.79
CA TYR A 99 -8.76 4.57 7.97
C TYR A 99 -7.81 3.44 8.39
#